data_AF-A0A6L6QQV1-F1
#
_entry.id   AF-A0A6L6QQV1-F1
#
_cell.length_a   1.000
_cell.length_b   1.000
_cell.length_c   1.000
_cell.angle_alpha   90.00
_cell.angle_beta   90.00
_cell.angle_gamma   90.00
#
_symmetry.space_group_name_H-M   'P 1'
#
loop_
_entity.id
_entity.type
_entity.pdbx_description
1 polymer ?
#
loop_
_entity_poly.entity_id
_entity_poly.type
_entity_poly.pdbx_seq_one_letter_code
_entity_poly.pdbx_strand_id
1 'polypeptide(L)'
;MIDVALLGIIRRWHIRDQIPLREIARRLGISRNTVRRYLRSEATEPSYADRRSPSAIDKYAFQLSGLLKTEAAKSRKQRRTLKQLHEELRELGFEGSYDRVAAFARVWRAGQTDRVNSASKRT
;
A
#
# COMPACT_ATOMS: atom_id res chain seq x y z
N MET A 1 4.39 1.78 20.23
CA MET A 1 4.66 0.66 19.31
C MET A 1 5.25 -0.45 20.16
N ILE A 2 4.67 -1.67 20.12
CA ILE A 2 5.19 -2.81 20.89
C ILE A 2 6.22 -3.52 20.02
N ASP A 3 7.42 -3.72 20.57
CA ASP A 3 8.51 -4.43 19.91
C ASP A 3 8.25 -5.96 19.85
N VAL A 4 8.81 -6.63 18.85
CA VAL A 4 8.70 -8.08 18.61
C VAL A 4 9.22 -8.87 19.82
N ALA A 5 10.24 -8.35 20.52
CA ALA A 5 10.76 -8.93 21.75
C ALA A 5 9.69 -9.01 22.87
N LEU A 6 8.87 -7.97 23.00
CA LEU A 6 7.81 -7.88 24.02
C LEU A 6 6.64 -8.84 23.71
N LEU A 7 6.32 -9.03 22.42
CA LEU A 7 5.35 -10.05 21.99
C LEU A 7 5.81 -11.46 22.37
N GLY A 8 7.11 -11.76 22.19
CA GLY A 8 7.70 -13.03 22.59
C GLY A 8 7.60 -13.30 24.09
N ILE A 9 7.81 -12.27 24.93
CA ILE A 9 7.65 -12.38 26.39
C ILE A 9 6.20 -12.67 26.77
N ILE A 10 5.24 -11.94 26.19
CA ILE A 10 3.79 -12.13 26.43
C ILE A 10 3.37 -13.57 26.12
N ARG A 11 3.80 -14.10 24.97
CA ARG A 11 3.48 -15.48 24.54
C ARG A 11 4.11 -16.51 25.47
N ARG A 12 5.39 -16.36 25.83
CA ARG A 12 6.05 -17.30 26.77
C ARG A 12 5.37 -17.31 28.12
N TRP A 13 5.11 -16.14 28.71
CA TRP A 13 4.46 -16.04 30.01
C TRP A 13 3.04 -16.61 30.02
N HIS A 14 2.27 -16.43 28.93
CA HIS A 14 0.91 -16.95 28.87
C HIS A 14 0.85 -18.45 28.54
N ILE A 15 1.63 -18.92 27.57
CA ILE A 15 1.54 -20.30 27.06
C ILE A 15 2.35 -21.26 27.92
N ARG A 16 3.60 -20.91 28.25
CA ARG A 16 4.51 -21.77 29.01
C ARG A 16 4.29 -21.63 30.51
N ASP A 17 4.28 -20.39 31.00
CA ASP A 17 4.27 -20.12 32.43
C ASP A 17 2.83 -19.97 32.99
N GLN A 18 1.80 -20.09 32.13
CA GLN A 18 0.36 -20.01 32.46
C GLN A 18 -0.03 -18.79 33.31
N ILE A 19 0.71 -17.70 33.16
CA ILE A 19 0.49 -16.46 33.91
C ILE A 19 -0.82 -15.80 33.41
N PRO A 20 -1.69 -15.32 34.30
CA PRO A 20 -2.94 -14.69 33.91
C PRO A 20 -2.68 -13.37 33.17
N LEU A 21 -3.49 -13.07 32.15
CA LEU A 21 -3.35 -11.88 31.30
C LEU A 21 -3.28 -10.55 32.09
N ARG A 22 -3.95 -10.48 33.23
CA ARG A 22 -3.95 -9.30 34.11
C ARG A 22 -2.57 -9.06 34.73
N GLU A 23 -1.88 -10.13 35.08
CA GLU A 23 -0.56 -10.08 35.70
C GLU A 23 0.51 -9.74 34.66
N ILE A 24 0.40 -10.31 33.46
CA ILE A 24 1.23 -9.93 32.30
C ILE A 24 1.07 -8.43 31.99
N ALA A 25 -0.17 -7.93 31.97
CA ALA A 25 -0.47 -6.52 31.73
C ALA A 25 0.16 -5.60 32.80
N ARG A 26 0.07 -5.96 34.08
CA ARG A 26 0.69 -5.20 35.19
C ARG A 26 2.21 -5.16 35.08
N ARG A 27 2.85 -6.31 34.85
CA ARG A 27 4.32 -6.42 34.77
C ARG A 27 4.93 -5.67 33.59
N LEU A 28 4.19 -5.61 32.46
CA LEU A 28 4.64 -4.96 31.24
C LEU A 28 4.13 -3.52 31.09
N GLY A 29 3.30 -3.02 32.02
CA GLY A 29 2.75 -1.66 31.98
C GLY A 29 1.81 -1.38 30.79
N ILE A 30 1.21 -2.43 30.21
CA ILE A 30 0.34 -2.30 29.02
C ILE A 30 -1.11 -2.68 29.33
N SER A 31 -2.05 -2.19 28.52
CA SER A 31 -3.46 -2.54 28.73
C SER A 31 -3.71 -4.03 28.57
N ARG A 32 -4.61 -4.60 29.39
CA ARG A 32 -5.07 -5.98 29.24
C ARG A 32 -5.62 -6.25 27.84
N ASN A 33 -6.27 -5.27 27.23
CA ASN A 33 -6.82 -5.38 25.88
C ASN A 33 -5.72 -5.53 24.83
N THR A 34 -4.58 -4.86 25.05
CA THR A 34 -3.38 -4.99 24.22
C THR A 34 -2.80 -6.41 24.31
N VAL A 35 -2.61 -6.94 25.51
CA VAL A 35 -2.16 -8.34 25.74
C VAL A 35 -3.12 -9.33 25.06
N ARG A 36 -4.42 -9.18 25.27
CA ARG A 36 -5.44 -10.05 24.65
C ARG A 36 -5.40 -9.98 23.12
N ARG A 37 -5.27 -8.78 22.53
CA ARG A 37 -5.19 -8.60 21.08
C ARG A 37 -3.99 -9.32 20.50
N TYR A 38 -2.82 -9.17 21.12
CA TYR A 38 -1.56 -9.79 20.69
C TYR A 38 -1.52 -11.32 20.85
N LEU A 39 -2.25 -11.87 21.83
CA LEU A 39 -2.41 -13.31 21.97
C LEU A 39 -3.39 -13.90 20.96
N ARG A 40 -4.41 -13.13 20.54
CA ARG A 40 -5.40 -13.55 19.53
C ARG A 40 -4.86 -13.48 18.10
N SER A 41 -3.99 -12.52 17.82
CA SER A 41 -3.32 -12.40 16.53
C SER A 41 -2.07 -13.29 16.53
N GLU A 42 -2.05 -14.34 15.72
CA GLU A 42 -0.83 -15.11 15.44
C GLU A 42 0.26 -14.27 14.76
N ALA A 43 -0.12 -13.10 14.22
CA ALA A 43 0.78 -12.14 13.60
C ALA A 43 1.93 -11.73 14.53
N THR A 44 3.15 -12.00 14.05
CA THR A 44 4.44 -11.73 14.71
C THR A 44 4.78 -10.24 14.77
N GLU A 45 4.17 -9.45 13.88
CA GLU A 45 4.45 -8.01 13.76
C GLU A 45 3.16 -7.18 13.87
N PRO A 46 3.17 -6.10 14.67
CA PRO A 46 2.11 -5.09 14.61
C PRO A 46 2.18 -4.36 13.28
N SER A 47 1.60 -4.94 12.23
CA SER A 47 1.46 -4.28 10.95
C SER A 47 0.31 -3.28 11.01
N TYR A 48 0.62 -2.02 10.72
CA TYR A 48 -0.42 -1.04 10.45
C TYR A 48 -1.06 -1.39 9.11
N ALA A 49 -2.40 -1.45 9.07
CA ALA A 49 -3.08 -1.58 7.80
C ALA A 49 -2.65 -0.46 6.86
N ASP A 50 -2.30 -0.81 5.62
CA ASP A 50 -1.93 0.16 4.60
C ASP A 50 -3.03 1.22 4.48
N ARG A 51 -2.67 2.48 4.73
CA ARG A 51 -3.59 3.60 4.54
C ARG A 51 -3.80 3.84 3.05
N ARG A 52 -4.73 3.13 2.43
CA ARG A 52 -5.24 3.45 1.09
C ARG A 52 -6.30 4.53 1.22
N SER A 53 -5.86 5.79 1.23
CA SER A 53 -6.79 6.91 1.10
C SER A 53 -7.19 7.04 -0.38
N PRO A 54 -8.49 7.08 -0.71
CA PRO A 54 -8.93 7.30 -2.08
C PRO A 54 -8.38 8.65 -2.56
N SER A 55 -7.58 8.62 -3.60
CA SER A 55 -6.99 9.82 -4.18
C SER A 55 -7.90 10.36 -5.28
N ALA A 56 -7.90 11.68 -5.50
CA ALA A 56 -8.76 12.31 -6.50
C ALA A 56 -8.54 11.75 -7.92
N ILE A 57 -7.35 11.20 -8.20
CA ILE A 57 -7.03 10.59 -9.49
C ILE A 57 -7.66 9.20 -9.67
N ASP A 58 -8.10 8.55 -8.59
CA ASP A 58 -8.67 7.20 -8.65
C ASP A 58 -9.97 7.19 -9.47
N LYS A 59 -10.73 8.29 -9.43
CA LYS A 59 -11.92 8.50 -10.26
C LYS A 59 -11.60 8.48 -11.77
N TYR A 60 -10.42 8.97 -12.13
CA TYR A 60 -9.94 9.10 -13.52
C TYR A 60 -8.96 7.99 -13.90
N ALA A 61 -8.69 7.03 -13.01
CA ALA A 61 -7.67 6.00 -13.19
C ALA A 61 -7.92 5.16 -14.44
N PHE A 62 -9.18 4.81 -14.72
CA PHE A 62 -9.54 4.03 -15.90
C PHE A 62 -9.24 4.80 -17.19
N GLN A 63 -9.71 6.05 -17.28
CA GLN A 63 -9.49 6.92 -18.44
C GLN A 63 -8.00 7.19 -18.67
N LEU A 64 -7.27 7.57 -17.61
CA LEU A 64 -5.84 7.84 -17.69
C LEU A 64 -5.04 6.59 -18.09
N SER A 65 -5.43 5.40 -17.61
CA SER A 65 -4.79 4.14 -18.01
C SER A 65 -5.02 3.82 -19.49
N GLY A 66 -6.21 4.13 -20.03
CA GLY A 66 -6.55 3.98 -21.44
C GLY A 66 -5.73 4.93 -22.31
N LEU A 67 -5.66 6.21 -21.93
CA LEU A 67 -4.83 7.19 -22.61
C LEU A 67 -3.36 6.78 -22.60
N LEU A 68 -2.82 6.37 -21.45
CA LEU A 68 -1.44 5.90 -21.34
C LEU A 68 -1.16 4.68 -22.21
N LYS A 69 -2.11 3.75 -22.34
CA LYS A 69 -1.98 2.57 -23.22
C LYS A 69 -1.95 2.97 -24.69
N THR A 70 -2.84 3.86 -25.12
CA THR A 70 -2.89 4.38 -26.50
C THR A 70 -1.60 5.14 -26.83
N GLU A 71 -1.12 5.97 -25.90
CA GLU A 71 0.11 6.73 -26.06
C GLU A 71 1.36 5.83 -26.04
N ALA A 72 1.35 4.73 -25.27
CA ALA A 72 2.43 3.76 -25.27
C ALA A 72 2.59 3.05 -26.63
N ALA A 73 1.49 2.79 -27.34
CA ALA A 73 1.50 2.18 -28.67
C ALA A 73 2.02 3.11 -29.78
N LYS A 74 1.94 4.44 -29.58
CA LYS A 74 2.41 5.43 -30.56
C LYS A 74 3.94 5.56 -30.56
N SER A 75 4.46 5.94 -31.73
CA SER A 75 5.86 6.35 -31.91
C SER A 75 6.23 7.51 -30.98
N ARG A 76 7.49 7.56 -30.55
CA ARG A 76 8.00 8.59 -29.63
C ARG A 76 7.71 10.02 -30.10
N LYS A 77 7.73 10.28 -31.42
CA LYS A 77 7.45 11.61 -31.99
C LYS A 77 5.96 11.99 -31.98
N GLN A 78 5.07 11.01 -31.93
CA GLN A 78 3.61 11.20 -31.98
C GLN A 78 2.95 11.06 -30.60
N ARG A 79 3.72 10.65 -29.59
CA ARG A 79 3.24 10.43 -28.23
C ARG A 79 2.95 11.76 -27.53
N ARG A 80 1.74 11.91 -27.01
CA ARG A 80 1.34 13.03 -26.15
C ARG A 80 2.15 13.04 -24.86
N THR A 81 2.44 14.24 -24.38
CA THR A 81 3.16 14.44 -23.12
C THR A 81 2.22 14.27 -21.93
N LEU A 82 2.78 13.97 -20.74
CA LEU A 82 1.98 13.90 -19.51
C LEU A 82 1.30 15.23 -19.16
N LYS A 83 1.87 16.37 -19.59
CA LYS A 83 1.23 17.68 -19.45
C LYS A 83 -0.04 17.78 -20.28
N GLN A 84 0.00 17.32 -21.53
CA GLN A 84 -1.19 17.28 -22.40
C GLN A 84 -2.26 16.35 -21.83
N LEU A 85 -1.87 15.18 -21.31
CA LEU A 85 -2.80 14.28 -20.63
C LEU A 85 -3.41 14.88 -19.35
N HIS A 86 -2.66 15.72 -18.64
CA HIS A 86 -3.17 16.45 -17.48
C HIS A 86 -4.19 17.52 -17.87
N GLU A 87 -3.95 18.29 -18.93
CA GLU A 87 -4.92 19.27 -19.43
C GLU A 87 -6.21 18.59 -19.93
N GLU A 88 -6.09 17.47 -20.65
CA GLU A 88 -7.24 16.66 -21.09
C GLU A 88 -8.06 16.13 -19.89
N LEU A 89 -7.38 15.75 -18.79
CA LEU A 89 -8.07 15.42 -17.54
C LEU A 89 -8.72 16.65 -16.89
N ARG A 90 -8.09 17.83 -16.99
CA ARG A 90 -8.64 19.08 -16.42
C ARG A 90 -9.92 19.50 -17.14
N GLU A 91 -9.98 19.33 -18.46
CA GLU A 91 -11.21 19.53 -19.25
C GLU A 91 -12.34 18.56 -18.84
N LEU A 92 -11.99 17.35 -18.38
CA LEU A 92 -12.92 16.37 -17.82
C LEU A 92 -13.29 16.64 -16.34
N GLY A 93 -12.89 17.78 -15.78
CA GLY A 93 -13.20 18.19 -14.41
C GLY A 93 -12.21 17.70 -13.34
N PHE A 94 -11.01 17.24 -13.72
CA PHE A 94 -9.98 16.90 -12.75
C PHE A 94 -9.32 18.16 -12.16
N GLU A 95 -9.55 18.41 -10.88
CA GLU A 95 -8.96 19.54 -10.13
C GLU A 95 -7.63 19.19 -9.45
N GLY A 96 -7.13 17.97 -9.61
CA GLY A 96 -5.89 17.54 -8.96
C GLY A 96 -4.63 18.06 -9.65
N SER A 97 -3.49 17.99 -8.97
CA SER A 97 -2.22 18.47 -9.52
C SER A 97 -1.64 17.55 -10.60
N TYR A 98 -0.85 18.14 -11.51
CA TYR A 98 -0.01 17.40 -12.47
C TYR A 98 0.82 16.29 -11.80
N ASP A 99 1.34 16.53 -10.59
CA ASP A 99 2.17 15.56 -9.88
C ASP A 99 1.43 14.26 -9.56
N ARG A 100 0.11 14.33 -9.34
CA ARG A 100 -0.73 13.13 -9.15
C ARG A 100 -0.80 12.31 -10.45
N VAL A 101 -0.96 12.98 -11.59
CA VAL A 101 -0.94 12.34 -12.92
C VAL A 101 0.42 11.73 -13.22
N ALA A 102 1.49 12.45 -12.90
CA ALA A 102 2.86 11.95 -13.06
C ALA A 102 3.15 10.74 -12.16
N ALA A 103 2.72 10.79 -10.89
CA ALA A 103 2.86 9.67 -9.96
C ALA A 103 2.12 8.42 -10.44
N PHE A 104 0.86 8.58 -10.88
CA PHE A 104 0.08 7.49 -11.46
C PHE A 104 0.77 6.90 -12.71
N ALA A 105 1.26 7.75 -13.62
CA ALA A 105 1.94 7.29 -14.83
C ALA A 105 3.25 6.54 -14.53
N ARG A 106 4.00 6.92 -13.48
CA ARG A 106 5.20 6.18 -13.04
C ARG A 106 4.85 4.78 -12.55
N VAL A 107 3.85 4.66 -11.66
CA VAL A 107 3.36 3.38 -11.14
C VAL A 107 2.83 2.50 -12.28
N TRP A 108 2.06 3.07 -13.20
CA TRP A 108 1.53 2.36 -14.36
C TRP A 108 2.65 1.81 -15.25
N ARG A 109 3.70 2.61 -15.53
CA ARG A 109 4.85 2.15 -16.33
C ARG A 109 5.64 1.05 -15.62
N ALA A 110 5.88 1.17 -14.31
CA ALA A 110 6.55 0.14 -13.53
C ALA A 110 5.81 -1.20 -13.60
N GLY A 111 4.47 -1.18 -13.46
CA GLY A 111 3.64 -2.37 -13.62
C GLY A 111 3.68 -3.01 -15.01
N GLN A 112 3.93 -2.24 -16.08
CA GLN A 112 4.17 -2.79 -17.43
C GLN A 112 5.52 -3.51 -17.50
N THR A 113 6.58 -2.90 -16.96
CA THR A 113 7.91 -3.50 -16.95
C THR A 113 7.93 -4.79 -16.13
N ASP A 114 7.27 -4.82 -14.98
CA ASP A 114 7.15 -6.05 -14.17
C ASP A 114 6.40 -7.16 -14.90
N ARG A 115 5.34 -6.82 -15.65
CA ARG A 115 4.60 -7.78 -16.49
C ARG A 115 5.46 -8.36 -17.62
N VAL A 116 6.24 -7.52 -18.29
CA VAL A 116 7.16 -7.97 -19.35
C VAL A 116 8.28 -8.84 -18.76
N ASN A 117 8.86 -8.43 -17.64
CA ASN A 117 9.93 -9.18 -16.98
C ASN A 117 9.47 -10.52 -16.39
N SER A 118 8.24 -10.58 -15.87
CA SER A 118 7.66 -11.83 -15.36
C SER A 118 7.24 -12.80 -16.47
N ALA A 119 6.87 -12.30 -17.66
CA ALA A 119 6.69 -13.13 -18.85
C ALA A 119 8.02 -13.73 -19.34
N SER A 120 9.10 -12.93 -19.34
CA SER A 120 10.43 -13.39 -19.75
C SER A 120 11.10 -14.38 -18.78
N LYS A 121 10.64 -14.46 -17.52
CA LYS A 121 11.14 -15.40 -16.51
C LYS A 121 10.46 -16.78 -16.54
N ARG A 122 9.40 -16.96 -17.35
CA ARG A 122 8.64 -18.22 -17.47
C ARG A 122 8.93 -18.99 -18.76
N THR A 123 9.92 -18.55 -19.55
CA THR A 123 10.44 -19.26 -20.72
C THR A 123 11.87 -19.67 -20.41
#